data_AF-A0A421BC61-F1
#
_entry.id   AF-A0A421BC61-F1
#
_cell.length_a   1.000
_cell.length_b   1.000
_cell.length_c   1.000
_cell.angle_alpha   90.00
_cell.angle_beta   90.00
_cell.angle_gamma   90.00
#
_symmetry.space_group_name_H-M   'P 1'
#
loop_
_entity.id
_entity.type
_entity.pdbx_description
1 polymer ?
#
loop_
_entity_poly.entity_id
_entity_poly.type
_entity_poly.pdbx_seq_one_letter_code
_entity_poly.pdbx_strand_id
1 'polypeptide(L)'
;MQRSSQKAKGAPPDAWRALEFGDLPYLHAIGFNADEGARITRDAAYSMGGQRIPTYPIHEWGWTRQDCVDYLLRELGVVWPKSCCRHCPYAGNRLGWPEQRARFAALPAEAAQHVIDEYVCLALNPRSGLFGPGRSLITRLRRDQVTEPVTLAVARMKTMPWAIYRVRRLYHAPVNAIRSVDRILFAGHRTIHTELAEIGRLCGIALTRNEQIAGAPVRDGDRDIHPRLWLRRRSESTYPTLEEFSTVAPASRRTRSCPPSPPCGPPTPTPSSRGWSPARTRPSPPYIKPAMSRPERPRKEPTMTVLDDLRARLFLLRAAEPPAPALHQYVAVHGVVETVEHIWDRSAPAAVLNEITRPGAQIGDDLRALDAGTARVITPEDNDWPTGRLTALPGGGAPLALWMRGDASLSGLTHQAVTITGARAASSYGETIAAEMSYDLTEAGVTVISGGGFGVDAAAHRGALAANGPTIVVLAHGVDQTYPSAHAQLFQSVIDNGGLLVSEYPLGARPSRVRLHTRCRLLAALTAATVIVEAGQRSGAFAVVRAANEFGRRTYGVPGPINSATSVGVHELLRTGAATLASSVEHINYQDGLR
;
A
#
# COMPACT_ATOMS: atom_id res chain seq x y z
N MET A 1 3.05 30.32 6.65
CA MET A 1 1.96 29.34 6.40
C MET A 1 2.12 28.77 5.00
N GLN A 2 2.49 27.50 4.82
CA GLN A 2 2.26 26.83 3.53
C GLN A 2 0.90 26.13 3.56
N ARG A 3 0.09 26.32 2.52
CA ARG A 3 -1.29 25.83 2.45
C ARG A 3 -1.31 24.34 2.12
N SER A 4 -1.84 23.52 3.02
CA SER A 4 -2.15 22.12 2.73
C SER A 4 -3.40 22.05 1.85
N SER A 5 -3.21 21.96 0.53
CA SER A 5 -4.31 21.65 -0.41
C SER A 5 -3.85 21.27 -1.82
N GLN A 6 -2.77 21.84 -2.36
CA GLN A 6 -2.38 21.68 -3.77
C GLN A 6 -1.04 20.95 -3.98
N LYS A 7 0.09 21.41 -3.40
CA LYS A 7 1.41 20.76 -3.60
C LYS A 7 1.43 19.26 -3.26
N ALA A 8 0.77 18.84 -2.18
CA ALA A 8 0.69 17.43 -1.79
C ALA A 8 -0.36 16.60 -2.56
N LYS A 9 -1.13 17.23 -3.46
CA LYS A 9 -2.12 16.56 -4.34
C LYS A 9 -1.72 16.56 -5.81
N GLY A 10 -0.96 17.55 -6.28
CA GLY A 10 -0.38 17.59 -7.62
C GLY A 10 0.96 16.88 -7.70
N ALA A 11 1.95 17.29 -6.89
CA ALA A 11 3.33 16.85 -7.09
C ALA A 11 3.57 15.32 -7.07
N PRO A 12 2.89 14.50 -6.22
CA PRO A 12 3.06 13.06 -6.28
C PRO A 12 2.46 12.43 -7.56
N PRO A 13 1.20 12.72 -7.97
CA PRO A 13 0.71 12.35 -9.30
C PRO A 13 1.52 12.93 -10.47
N ASP A 14 2.05 14.14 -10.36
CA ASP A 14 2.81 14.78 -11.45
C ASP A 14 4.18 14.13 -11.64
N ALA A 15 4.90 13.80 -10.55
CA ALA A 15 6.15 13.05 -10.61
C ALA A 15 5.94 11.60 -11.09
N TRP A 16 4.83 10.96 -10.70
CA TRP A 16 4.44 9.65 -11.21
C TRP A 16 4.08 9.71 -12.70
N ARG A 17 3.29 10.70 -13.15
CA ARG A 17 2.88 10.83 -14.56
C ARG A 17 4.06 11.12 -15.49
N ALA A 18 5.02 11.93 -15.07
CA ALA A 18 6.24 12.17 -15.84
C ALA A 18 7.10 10.89 -16.00
N LEU A 19 6.94 9.92 -15.10
CA LEU A 19 7.58 8.60 -15.15
C LEU A 19 6.85 7.62 -16.09
N GLU A 20 5.51 7.59 -16.08
CA GLU A 20 4.72 6.61 -16.86
C GLU A 20 4.31 7.11 -18.27
N PHE A 21 4.14 8.43 -18.47
CA PHE A 21 3.60 9.02 -19.71
C PHE A 21 4.55 10.02 -20.39
N GLY A 22 5.71 10.32 -19.78
CA GLY A 22 6.71 11.25 -20.31
C GLY A 22 6.16 12.66 -20.56
N ASP A 23 6.50 13.22 -21.72
CA ASP A 23 6.16 14.60 -22.11
C ASP A 23 4.74 14.79 -22.68
N LEU A 24 3.88 13.77 -22.66
CA LEU A 24 2.57 13.80 -23.32
C LEU A 24 1.57 14.76 -22.62
N PRO A 25 0.83 15.58 -23.39
CA PRO A 25 -0.09 16.54 -22.81
C PRO A 25 -1.35 15.88 -22.26
N TYR A 26 -1.85 16.37 -21.11
CA TYR A 26 -2.97 15.76 -20.40
C TYR A 26 -3.97 16.80 -19.87
N LEU A 27 -5.25 16.38 -19.82
CA LEU A 27 -6.34 17.15 -19.23
C LEU A 27 -6.36 17.00 -17.70
N HIS A 28 -6.48 18.12 -16.98
CA HIS A 28 -6.58 18.12 -15.52
C HIS A 28 -7.82 18.92 -15.07
N ALA A 29 -8.97 18.25 -15.00
CA ALA A 29 -10.19 18.81 -14.42
C ALA A 29 -10.08 18.91 -12.89
N ILE A 30 -10.39 20.08 -12.32
CA ILE A 30 -10.21 20.35 -10.88
C ILE A 30 -11.54 20.66 -10.18
N GLY A 31 -11.80 19.97 -9.07
CA GLY A 31 -13.03 20.11 -8.29
C GLY A 31 -13.13 21.39 -7.45
N PHE A 32 -14.32 21.98 -7.50
CA PHE A 32 -14.92 23.10 -6.73
C PHE A 32 -14.08 23.80 -5.65
N ASN A 33 -13.89 25.12 -5.81
CA ASN A 33 -13.49 26.04 -4.74
C ASN A 33 -14.17 27.41 -4.93
N ALA A 34 -14.29 28.20 -3.85
CA ALA A 34 -15.03 29.48 -3.83
C ALA A 34 -14.29 30.67 -4.47
N ASP A 35 -13.21 30.41 -5.19
CA ASP A 35 -12.28 31.36 -5.79
C ASP A 35 -11.50 30.57 -6.83
N GLU A 36 -12.20 30.14 -7.88
CA GLU A 36 -11.60 29.37 -8.97
C GLU A 36 -10.75 30.28 -9.86
N GLY A 37 -11.12 31.55 -10.03
CA GLY A 37 -10.31 32.58 -10.71
C GLY A 37 -8.88 32.68 -10.17
N ALA A 38 -8.68 33.01 -8.89
CA ALA A 38 -7.31 33.05 -8.37
C ALA A 38 -6.72 31.63 -8.15
N ARG A 39 -7.49 30.54 -8.29
CA ARG A 39 -6.94 29.19 -8.40
C ARG A 39 -6.31 28.97 -9.77
N ILE A 40 -6.98 29.32 -10.87
CA ILE A 40 -6.46 29.31 -12.24
C ILE A 40 -5.13 30.09 -12.30
N THR A 41 -5.09 31.30 -11.74
CA THR A 41 -3.85 32.10 -11.67
C THR A 41 -2.72 31.40 -10.91
N ARG A 42 -3.04 30.72 -9.79
CA ARG A 42 -2.05 29.95 -9.01
C ARG A 42 -1.60 28.67 -9.73
N ASP A 43 -2.47 28.07 -10.53
CA ASP A 43 -2.25 26.78 -11.18
C ASP A 43 -1.41 26.95 -12.47
N ALA A 44 -1.61 28.05 -13.19
CA ALA A 44 -0.73 28.50 -14.27
C ALA A 44 0.72 28.67 -13.77
N ALA A 45 0.90 29.26 -12.57
CA ALA A 45 2.21 29.42 -11.92
C ALA A 45 2.87 28.10 -11.44
N TYR A 46 2.24 26.94 -11.65
CA TYR A 46 2.81 25.61 -11.39
C TYR A 46 2.89 24.72 -12.65
N SER A 47 2.66 25.27 -13.85
CA SER A 47 2.72 24.51 -15.09
C SER A 47 4.17 24.25 -15.53
N MET A 48 4.66 23.05 -15.23
CA MET A 48 5.94 22.53 -15.75
C MET A 48 5.85 22.40 -17.28
N GLY A 49 6.56 23.26 -18.02
CA GLY A 49 6.78 23.11 -19.47
C GLY A 49 5.56 23.18 -20.41
N GLY A 50 4.36 23.52 -19.92
CA GLY A 50 3.16 23.66 -20.74
C GLY A 50 2.46 22.36 -21.16
N GLN A 51 2.95 21.19 -20.71
CA GLN A 51 2.34 19.87 -20.98
C GLN A 51 0.97 19.67 -20.29
N ARG A 52 0.61 20.55 -19.37
CA ARG A 52 -0.63 20.46 -18.62
C ARG A 52 -1.70 21.36 -19.24
N ILE A 53 -2.82 20.77 -19.65
CA ILE A 53 -4.00 21.50 -20.13
C ILE A 53 -5.07 21.42 -19.02
N PRO A 54 -5.12 22.38 -18.09
CA PRO A 54 -6.13 22.39 -17.04
C PRO A 54 -7.47 22.87 -17.62
N THR A 55 -8.56 22.22 -17.21
CA THR A 55 -9.93 22.64 -17.53
C THR A 55 -10.68 22.96 -16.25
N TYR A 56 -11.52 23.99 -16.32
CA TYR A 56 -12.25 24.55 -15.19
C TYR A 56 -13.73 24.72 -15.58
N PRO A 57 -14.51 23.64 -15.80
CA PRO A 57 -15.83 23.73 -16.44
C PRO A 57 -16.77 24.74 -15.77
N ILE A 58 -16.79 24.82 -14.44
CA ILE A 58 -17.61 25.79 -13.69
C ILE A 58 -17.27 27.25 -14.07
N HIS A 59 -15.99 27.56 -14.27
CA HIS A 59 -15.54 28.89 -14.71
C HIS A 59 -15.78 29.11 -16.21
N GLU A 60 -15.63 28.07 -17.03
CA GLU A 60 -15.91 28.08 -18.47
C GLU A 60 -17.41 28.26 -18.77
N TRP A 61 -18.29 27.76 -17.89
CA TRP A 61 -19.73 27.98 -17.92
C TRP A 61 -20.15 29.35 -17.35
N GLY A 62 -19.19 30.13 -16.83
CA GLY A 62 -19.45 31.43 -16.20
C GLY A 62 -20.13 31.38 -14.83
N TRP A 63 -20.27 30.19 -14.21
CA TRP A 63 -20.98 30.03 -12.94
C TRP A 63 -20.16 30.59 -11.78
N THR A 64 -20.76 31.50 -11.01
CA THR A 64 -20.20 31.95 -9.74
C THR A 64 -20.41 30.88 -8.66
N ARG A 65 -19.83 31.11 -7.47
CA ARG A 65 -20.17 30.30 -6.29
C ARG A 65 -21.67 30.35 -5.97
N GLN A 66 -22.34 31.47 -6.22
CA GLN A 66 -23.74 31.63 -5.87
C GLN A 66 -24.63 30.76 -6.76
N ASP A 67 -24.42 30.80 -8.09
CA ASP A 67 -25.12 29.94 -9.05
C ASP A 67 -24.98 28.44 -8.71
N CYS A 68 -23.78 28.03 -8.28
CA CYS A 68 -23.53 26.66 -7.83
C CYS A 68 -24.31 26.30 -6.55
N VAL A 69 -24.45 27.24 -5.60
CA VAL A 69 -25.19 27.03 -4.35
C VAL A 69 -26.69 27.05 -4.61
N ASP A 70 -27.17 27.93 -5.47
CA ASP A 70 -28.59 28.07 -5.82
C ASP A 70 -29.08 26.90 -6.69
N TYR A 71 -28.20 26.34 -7.52
CA TYR A 71 -28.44 25.06 -8.19
C TYR A 71 -28.57 23.91 -7.18
N LEU A 72 -27.62 23.76 -6.25
CA LEU A 72 -27.69 22.70 -5.23
C LEU A 72 -28.91 22.85 -4.30
N LEU A 73 -29.28 24.09 -3.94
CA LEU A 73 -30.48 24.40 -3.17
C LEU A 73 -31.76 24.01 -3.92
N ARG A 74 -31.81 24.25 -5.23
CA ARG A 74 -32.95 23.92 -6.10
C ARG A 74 -33.13 22.41 -6.25
N GLU A 75 -32.06 21.70 -6.59
CA GLU A 75 -32.13 20.26 -6.88
C GLU A 75 -32.25 19.40 -5.61
N LEU A 76 -31.70 19.85 -4.47
CA LEU A 76 -31.60 19.06 -3.24
C LEU A 76 -32.39 19.64 -2.04
N GLY A 77 -33.06 20.78 -2.21
CA GLY A 77 -33.87 21.43 -1.17
C GLY A 77 -33.09 22.00 0.02
N VAL A 78 -31.75 21.98 0.00
CA VAL A 78 -30.90 22.36 1.13
C VAL A 78 -29.74 23.27 0.73
N VAL A 79 -29.50 24.33 1.51
CA VAL A 79 -28.36 25.24 1.31
C VAL A 79 -27.07 24.48 1.63
N TRP A 80 -26.16 24.38 0.65
CA TRP A 80 -24.96 23.54 0.76
C TRP A 80 -23.71 24.38 1.13
N PRO A 81 -23.28 24.44 2.41
CA PRO A 81 -22.16 25.28 2.83
C PRO A 81 -20.81 24.77 2.31
N LYS A 82 -19.81 25.67 2.27
CA LYS A 82 -18.51 25.34 1.68
C LYS A 82 -17.79 24.29 2.54
N SER A 83 -17.31 23.22 1.91
CA SER A 83 -16.71 22.08 2.61
C SER A 83 -17.64 21.51 3.70
N CYS A 84 -18.80 21.03 3.22
CA CYS A 84 -19.85 20.30 3.94
C CYS A 84 -19.40 18.99 4.61
N CYS A 85 -18.12 18.63 4.57
CA CYS A 85 -17.59 17.58 5.44
C CYS A 85 -17.89 17.99 6.88
N ARG A 86 -18.91 17.36 7.46
CA ARG A 86 -19.41 17.56 8.82
C ARG A 86 -18.25 17.60 9.82
N HIS A 87 -17.33 16.65 9.64
CA HIS A 87 -16.09 16.44 10.38
C HIS A 87 -14.85 17.22 9.86
N CYS A 88 -15.03 18.40 9.24
CA CYS A 88 -13.91 19.26 8.85
C CYS A 88 -13.52 20.22 9.98
N PRO A 89 -12.28 20.16 10.51
CA PRO A 89 -11.80 21.14 11.49
C PRO A 89 -11.18 22.40 10.87
N TYR A 90 -11.01 22.45 9.55
CA TYR A 90 -10.19 23.46 8.86
C TYR A 90 -11.01 24.64 8.32
N ALA A 91 -11.00 25.78 9.03
CA ALA A 91 -11.32 27.07 8.41
C ALA A 91 -10.19 27.46 7.44
N GLY A 92 -10.44 27.37 6.12
CA GLY A 92 -9.41 27.50 5.09
C GLY A 92 -8.71 28.87 4.98
N ASN A 93 -9.23 29.91 5.64
CA ASN A 93 -8.60 31.23 5.82
C ASN A 93 -9.21 31.94 7.05
N ARG A 94 -8.82 33.21 7.31
CA ARG A 94 -9.40 34.02 8.41
C ARG A 94 -10.89 34.32 8.22
N LEU A 95 -11.36 34.39 6.97
CA LEU A 95 -12.74 34.76 6.59
C LEU A 95 -13.75 33.61 6.75
N GLY A 96 -13.33 32.35 6.60
CA GLY A 96 -14.18 31.17 6.85
C GLY A 96 -14.26 30.75 8.32
N TRP A 97 -13.62 31.47 9.23
CA TRP A 97 -13.64 31.14 10.66
C TRP A 97 -14.99 31.46 11.36
N PRO A 98 -15.72 32.54 11.05
CA PRO A 98 -17.08 32.75 11.59
C PRO A 98 -18.06 31.62 11.22
N GLU A 99 -18.02 31.15 9.97
CA GLU A 99 -18.81 30.00 9.47
C GLU A 99 -18.46 28.72 10.26
N GLN A 100 -17.16 28.43 10.41
CA GLN A 100 -16.69 27.29 11.21
C GLN A 100 -17.05 27.42 12.71
N ARG A 101 -17.01 28.63 13.27
CA ARG A 101 -17.39 28.91 14.66
C ARG A 101 -18.87 28.67 14.89
N ALA A 102 -19.73 29.13 13.98
CA ALA A 102 -21.17 28.87 14.03
C ALA A 102 -21.47 27.37 13.97
N ARG A 103 -20.82 26.63 13.05
CA ARG A 103 -20.90 25.15 12.99
C ARG A 103 -20.48 24.49 14.31
N PHE A 104 -19.40 24.95 14.94
CA PHE A 104 -18.92 24.38 16.21
C PHE A 104 -19.78 24.72 17.42
N ALA A 105 -20.53 25.83 17.38
CA ALA A 105 -21.56 26.14 18.37
C ALA A 105 -22.85 25.33 18.14
N ALA A 106 -23.22 25.06 16.89
CA ALA A 106 -24.41 24.26 16.54
C ALA A 106 -24.22 22.75 16.72
N LEU A 107 -22.98 22.24 16.59
CA LEU A 107 -22.63 20.81 16.73
C LEU A 107 -21.48 20.62 17.74
N PRO A 108 -21.68 20.99 19.03
CA PRO A 108 -20.60 21.04 20.02
C PRO A 108 -20.04 19.65 20.34
N ALA A 109 -20.88 18.61 20.27
CA ALA A 109 -20.48 17.21 20.42
C ALA A 109 -19.53 16.69 19.33
N GLU A 110 -19.47 17.35 18.16
CA GLU A 110 -18.57 16.97 17.05
C GLU A 110 -17.32 17.84 17.04
N ALA A 111 -17.49 19.14 17.29
CA ALA A 111 -16.38 20.05 17.57
C ALA A 111 -15.48 19.55 18.73
N ALA A 112 -16.09 18.92 19.74
CA ALA A 112 -15.40 18.26 20.84
C ALA A 112 -14.49 17.10 20.38
N GLN A 113 -14.86 16.36 19.33
CA GLN A 113 -13.99 15.31 18.79
C GLN A 113 -12.74 15.92 18.15
N HIS A 114 -12.90 17.00 17.39
CA HIS A 114 -11.76 17.69 16.76
C HIS A 114 -10.79 18.32 17.76
N VAL A 115 -11.27 18.73 18.94
CA VAL A 115 -10.41 19.14 20.05
C VAL A 115 -9.57 17.95 20.56
N ILE A 116 -10.14 16.75 20.66
CA ILE A 116 -9.43 15.53 21.07
C ILE A 116 -8.44 15.09 19.98
N ASP A 117 -8.85 15.14 18.70
CA ASP A 117 -8.00 14.80 17.55
C ASP A 117 -6.77 15.70 17.50
N GLU A 118 -6.94 17.02 17.67
CA GLU A 118 -5.82 17.96 17.74
C GLU A 118 -4.98 17.74 19.00
N TYR A 119 -5.58 17.46 20.17
CA TYR A 119 -4.84 17.15 21.40
C TYR A 119 -3.89 15.94 21.20
N VAL A 120 -4.37 14.86 20.59
CA VAL A 120 -3.53 13.68 20.26
C VAL A 120 -2.45 14.07 19.22
N CYS A 121 -2.80 14.84 18.19
CA CYS A 121 -1.83 15.31 17.19
C CYS A 121 -0.74 16.20 17.78
N LEU A 122 -1.07 17.07 18.74
CA LEU A 122 -0.15 17.96 19.43
C LEU A 122 0.75 17.19 20.39
N ALA A 123 0.24 16.22 21.15
CA ALA A 123 1.05 15.32 21.98
C ALA A 123 2.14 14.65 21.15
N LEU A 124 1.73 13.97 20.07
CA LEU A 124 2.62 13.30 19.12
C LEU A 124 3.52 14.26 18.31
N ASN A 125 3.12 15.53 18.15
CA ASN A 125 3.84 16.53 17.37
C ASN A 125 3.46 17.99 17.74
N PRO A 126 4.24 18.70 18.60
CA PRO A 126 3.88 20.04 19.10
C PRO A 126 3.77 21.15 18.04
N ARG A 127 4.21 20.91 16.80
CA ARG A 127 4.09 21.86 15.67
C ARG A 127 2.95 21.51 14.71
N SER A 128 2.08 20.54 15.04
CA SER A 128 0.96 20.07 14.19
C SER A 128 -0.42 20.65 14.54
N GLY A 129 -0.48 21.79 15.24
CA GLY A 129 -1.73 22.50 15.51
C GLY A 129 -2.41 23.04 14.24
N LEU A 130 -3.75 22.99 14.21
CA LEU A 130 -4.61 23.24 13.04
C LEU A 130 -4.45 24.66 12.47
N PHE A 131 -4.16 25.65 13.32
CA PHE A 131 -4.01 27.06 12.91
C PHE A 131 -2.56 27.57 12.92
N GLY A 132 -1.59 26.64 13.01
CA GLY A 132 -0.15 26.91 13.00
C GLY A 132 0.49 26.93 14.40
N PRO A 133 1.80 27.23 14.47
CA PRO A 133 2.56 27.25 15.73
C PRO A 133 1.92 28.19 16.77
N GLY A 134 1.78 27.71 18.01
CA GLY A 134 1.21 28.47 19.14
C GLY A 134 -0.27 28.82 19.00
N ARG A 135 -1.04 28.11 18.15
CA ARG A 135 -2.45 28.41 17.86
C ARG A 135 -3.29 27.13 17.73
N SER A 136 -3.65 26.54 18.87
CA SER A 136 -4.55 25.39 18.90
C SER A 136 -6.01 25.78 18.68
N LEU A 137 -6.85 24.80 18.36
CA LEU A 137 -8.31 24.92 18.36
C LEU A 137 -8.83 25.27 19.76
N ILE A 138 -8.27 24.72 20.84
CA ILE A 138 -8.64 25.05 22.23
C ILE A 138 -8.41 26.54 22.50
N THR A 139 -7.21 27.06 22.17
CA THR A 139 -6.84 28.48 22.30
C THR A 139 -7.86 29.37 21.60
N ARG A 140 -8.25 28.96 20.38
CA ARG A 140 -9.10 29.74 19.48
C ARG A 140 -10.57 29.72 19.90
N LEU A 141 -11.09 28.56 20.28
CA LEU A 141 -12.43 28.39 20.82
C LEU A 141 -12.62 29.19 22.12
N ARG A 142 -11.64 29.12 23.04
CA ARG A 142 -11.64 29.91 24.28
C ARG A 142 -11.65 31.42 24.01
N ARG A 143 -10.75 31.91 23.14
CA ARG A 143 -10.69 33.33 22.77
C ARG A 143 -12.02 33.85 22.19
N ASP A 144 -12.66 33.04 21.36
CA ASP A 144 -13.90 33.41 20.67
C ASP A 144 -15.18 32.98 21.42
N GLN A 145 -15.02 32.64 22.72
CA GLN A 145 -16.06 32.29 23.71
C GLN A 145 -16.94 31.07 23.38
N VAL A 146 -16.53 30.21 22.45
CA VAL A 146 -17.23 28.93 22.16
C VAL A 146 -16.66 27.83 23.06
N THR A 147 -17.11 27.81 24.32
CA THR A 147 -16.55 26.99 25.39
C THR A 147 -17.05 25.54 25.40
N GLU A 148 -18.32 25.30 25.03
CA GLU A 148 -18.97 23.99 25.15
C GLU A 148 -18.20 22.83 24.47
N PRO A 149 -17.66 22.96 23.24
CA PRO A 149 -16.85 21.89 22.63
C PRO A 149 -15.61 21.54 23.45
N VAL A 150 -15.00 22.52 24.12
CA VAL A 150 -13.83 22.31 24.98
C VAL A 150 -14.25 21.60 26.27
N THR A 151 -15.38 21.99 26.86
CA THR A 151 -15.96 21.32 28.04
C THR A 151 -16.29 19.85 27.74
N LEU A 152 -16.98 19.57 26.63
CA LEU A 152 -17.32 18.22 26.19
C LEU A 152 -16.07 17.40 25.83
N ALA A 153 -15.05 18.01 25.23
CA ALA A 153 -13.78 17.33 24.94
C ALA A 153 -13.04 16.94 26.23
N VAL A 154 -12.96 17.83 27.22
CA VAL A 154 -12.36 17.55 28.53
C VAL A 154 -13.15 16.47 29.28
N ALA A 155 -14.49 16.53 29.25
CA ALA A 155 -15.34 15.50 29.86
C ALA A 155 -15.11 14.11 29.24
N ARG A 156 -14.99 14.02 27.91
CA ARG A 156 -14.63 12.77 27.20
C ARG A 156 -13.22 12.30 27.51
N MET A 157 -12.23 13.19 27.55
CA MET A 157 -10.84 12.80 27.84
C MET A 157 -10.65 12.29 29.28
N LYS A 158 -11.54 12.62 30.22
CA LYS A 158 -11.57 12.01 31.56
C LYS A 158 -12.06 10.56 31.57
N THR A 159 -12.90 10.15 30.62
CA THR A 159 -13.48 8.79 30.54
C THR A 159 -12.90 7.93 29.42
N MET A 160 -12.08 8.52 28.54
CA MET A 160 -11.30 7.79 27.54
C MET A 160 -10.14 7.01 28.18
N PRO A 161 -9.80 5.81 27.66
CA PRO A 161 -8.53 5.18 27.98
C PRO A 161 -7.37 6.05 27.47
N TRP A 162 -6.26 6.09 28.23
CA TRP A 162 -5.02 6.79 27.85
C TRP A 162 -3.93 5.79 27.46
N ALA A 163 -2.97 6.24 26.64
CA ALA A 163 -1.85 5.44 26.18
C ALA A 163 -0.52 6.19 26.27
N ILE A 164 0.56 5.45 26.53
CA ILE A 164 1.94 5.92 26.38
C ILE A 164 2.36 5.65 24.93
N TYR A 165 2.68 6.70 24.20
CA TYR A 165 3.13 6.64 22.80
C TYR A 165 4.65 6.86 22.73
N ARG A 166 5.39 5.83 22.28
CA ARG A 166 6.83 5.94 21.93
C ARG A 166 6.95 6.44 20.48
N VAL A 167 7.25 7.73 20.32
CA VAL A 167 7.41 8.39 19.03
C VAL A 167 8.86 8.27 18.57
N ARG A 168 9.07 7.75 17.35
CA ARG A 168 10.39 7.63 16.70
C ARG A 168 10.32 8.32 15.32
N ARG A 169 11.31 9.13 14.95
CA ARG A 169 11.35 9.83 13.64
C ARG A 169 12.78 9.87 13.09
N LEU A 170 12.94 9.50 11.82
CA LEU A 170 14.22 9.58 11.10
C LEU A 170 14.22 10.79 10.15
N TYR A 171 15.21 11.66 10.29
CA TYR A 171 15.45 12.79 9.40
C TYR A 171 16.70 12.49 8.55
N HIS A 172 16.62 12.68 7.24
CA HIS A 172 17.67 12.29 6.29
C HIS A 172 18.47 13.48 5.73
N ALA A 173 18.01 14.71 5.94
CA ALA A 173 18.69 15.94 5.50
C ALA A 173 18.21 17.15 6.34
N PRO A 174 18.99 18.25 6.41
CA PRO A 174 18.60 19.51 7.06
C PRO A 174 17.62 20.33 6.20
N VAL A 175 16.57 19.69 5.67
CA VAL A 175 15.44 20.40 5.03
C VAL A 175 14.56 20.98 6.13
N ASN A 176 14.08 22.22 5.92
CA ASN A 176 13.24 23.01 6.84
C ASN A 176 12.15 22.16 7.53
N ALA A 177 12.48 21.65 8.72
CA ALA A 177 11.63 20.75 9.47
C ALA A 177 10.59 21.57 10.25
N ILE A 178 9.55 21.98 9.51
CA ILE A 178 8.37 22.74 9.98
C ILE A 178 7.67 22.06 11.18
N ARG A 179 8.07 20.83 11.55
CA ARG A 179 7.50 20.04 12.65
C ARG A 179 8.46 19.57 13.78
N SER A 180 9.73 20.02 13.82
CA SER A 180 10.69 19.66 14.89
C SER A 180 11.07 20.87 15.74
N VAL A 181 11.16 20.74 17.08
CA VAL A 181 11.51 21.86 18.00
C VAL A 181 13.02 22.11 17.99
N ASP A 182 13.46 23.37 18.14
CA ASP A 182 14.86 23.81 17.99
C ASP A 182 15.49 24.10 19.38
N ARG A 183 16.65 23.45 19.69
CA ARG A 183 17.41 23.51 20.97
C ARG A 183 16.54 23.18 22.22
N ILE A 184 16.83 23.34 23.54
CA ILE A 184 17.94 23.70 24.49
C ILE A 184 17.84 22.64 25.66
N LEU A 185 18.79 22.21 26.50
CA LEU A 185 20.27 22.27 26.66
C LEU A 185 20.76 20.82 27.03
N PHE A 186 21.84 20.65 27.82
CA PHE A 186 22.31 19.39 28.44
C PHE A 186 22.90 19.65 29.86
N ALA A 187 22.67 18.73 30.81
CA ALA A 187 23.47 18.53 32.03
C ALA A 187 23.05 17.21 32.74
N GLY A 188 23.92 16.65 33.59
CA GLY A 188 23.54 15.75 34.69
C GLY A 188 23.37 14.25 34.36
N HIS A 189 24.01 13.39 35.16
CA HIS A 189 24.12 11.95 34.94
C HIS A 189 23.00 11.13 35.66
N ARG A 190 22.56 10.04 35.03
CA ARG A 190 22.01 8.78 35.60
C ARG A 190 20.79 8.73 36.56
N THR A 191 20.41 9.74 37.35
CA THR A 191 19.45 9.51 38.48
C THR A 191 17.96 9.57 38.12
N ILE A 192 17.56 10.37 37.12
CA ILE A 192 16.13 10.69 36.80
C ILE A 192 15.31 9.45 36.34
N HIS A 193 15.97 8.33 36.08
CA HIS A 193 15.34 7.09 35.62
C HIS A 193 14.45 6.39 36.69
N THR A 194 14.54 6.82 37.96
CA THR A 194 13.77 6.24 39.09
C THR A 194 12.57 7.09 39.51
N GLU A 195 12.68 8.42 39.53
CA GLU A 195 11.58 9.31 39.97
C GLU A 195 10.36 9.29 39.02
N LEU A 196 10.61 9.02 37.73
CA LEU A 196 9.56 8.74 36.74
C LEU A 196 8.70 7.51 37.10
N ALA A 197 9.19 6.62 37.98
CA ALA A 197 8.47 5.46 38.51
C ALA A 197 7.86 5.71 39.91
N GLU A 198 8.05 6.88 40.51
CA GLU A 198 7.35 7.34 41.73
C GLU A 198 6.07 8.11 41.34
N ILE A 199 6.21 9.08 40.43
CA ILE A 199 5.10 9.89 39.90
C ILE A 199 4.12 9.03 39.07
N GLY A 200 4.61 7.90 38.51
CA GLY A 200 3.78 6.88 37.87
C GLY A 200 2.93 6.03 38.84
N ARG A 201 3.16 6.10 40.15
CA ARG A 201 2.46 5.29 41.17
C ARG A 201 1.33 6.02 41.90
N LEU A 202 1.49 7.30 42.23
CA LEU A 202 0.60 7.97 43.19
C LEU A 202 -0.67 8.61 42.60
N CYS A 203 -0.58 9.28 41.43
CA CYS A 203 -1.53 10.37 41.14
C CYS A 203 -2.68 10.06 40.16
N GLY A 204 -2.50 9.15 39.21
CA GLY A 204 -3.46 8.97 38.11
C GLY A 204 -3.62 10.24 37.26
N ILE A 205 -2.53 10.68 36.59
CA ILE A 205 -2.34 11.96 35.84
C ILE A 205 -1.84 13.11 36.75
N ALA A 206 -0.80 13.91 36.46
CA ALA A 206 0.37 13.75 35.56
C ALA A 206 1.51 14.78 35.82
N LEU A 207 2.76 14.29 35.82
CA LEU A 207 4.00 14.84 35.23
C LEU A 207 4.55 16.28 35.53
N THR A 208 5.82 16.28 35.99
CA THR A 208 6.96 17.23 35.76
C THR A 208 7.07 18.62 36.41
N ARG A 209 8.20 18.85 37.11
CA ARG A 209 9.21 19.94 36.94
C ARG A 209 10.60 19.42 37.38
N ASN A 210 11.80 19.80 36.90
CA ASN A 210 12.32 20.85 36.00
C ASN A 210 13.05 22.07 36.64
N GLU A 211 13.72 21.92 37.80
CA GLU A 211 14.30 23.07 38.55
C GLU A 211 15.83 23.05 38.81
N GLN A 212 16.57 21.98 38.46
CA GLN A 212 18.05 21.93 38.60
C GLN A 212 18.81 21.55 37.31
N ILE A 213 18.51 22.23 36.21
CA ILE A 213 19.45 22.43 35.10
C ILE A 213 19.52 23.94 34.86
N ALA A 214 20.71 24.53 35.01
CA ALA A 214 20.87 25.99 35.03
C ALA A 214 20.53 26.63 33.67
N GLY A 215 19.60 27.59 33.70
CA GLY A 215 19.06 28.29 32.53
C GLY A 215 17.57 28.54 32.69
N ALA A 216 17.17 29.81 32.87
CA ALA A 216 15.81 30.16 33.27
C ALA A 216 14.72 29.67 32.29
N PRO A 217 13.53 29.26 32.78
CA PRO A 217 12.46 28.72 31.95
C PRO A 217 11.83 29.79 31.05
N VAL A 218 12.14 29.75 29.75
CA VAL A 218 11.49 30.58 28.74
C VAL A 218 10.05 30.12 28.54
N ARG A 219 9.08 30.95 28.94
CA ARG A 219 7.65 30.71 28.68
C ARG A 219 7.36 30.81 27.18
N ASP A 220 7.02 29.70 26.53
CA ASP A 220 6.60 29.65 25.12
C ASP A 220 5.14 29.14 25.03
N GLY A 221 4.20 30.06 24.83
CA GLY A 221 2.80 29.92 25.22
C GLY A 221 2.02 28.73 24.62
N ASP A 222 1.12 28.18 25.44
CA ASP A 222 0.23 27.03 25.15
C ASP A 222 0.94 25.68 24.85
N ARG A 223 2.26 25.57 25.01
CA ARG A 223 3.02 24.35 24.69
C ARG A 223 3.16 23.35 25.85
N ASP A 224 2.87 23.79 27.07
CA ASP A 224 3.02 23.01 28.32
C ASP A 224 1.99 21.88 28.49
N ILE A 225 0.93 21.85 27.66
CA ILE A 225 -0.22 20.92 27.75
C ILE A 225 0.18 19.45 27.54
N HIS A 226 1.36 19.17 27.00
CA HIS A 226 1.79 17.85 26.56
C HIS A 226 3.20 17.48 27.08
N PRO A 227 3.30 16.72 28.18
CA PRO A 227 4.59 16.26 28.71
C PRO A 227 5.24 15.20 27.79
N ARG A 228 6.57 15.28 27.63
CA ARG A 228 7.37 14.43 26.75
C ARG A 228 8.71 14.06 27.38
N LEU A 229 9.00 12.76 27.44
CA LEU A 229 10.27 12.21 27.89
C LEU A 229 11.14 11.92 26.66
N TRP A 230 12.16 12.74 26.42
CA TRP A 230 13.06 12.59 25.28
C TRP A 230 14.10 11.48 25.53
N LEU A 231 14.07 10.44 24.71
CA LEU A 231 15.02 9.32 24.73
C LEU A 231 16.22 9.58 23.79
N ARG A 232 15.99 10.32 22.70
CA ARG A 232 17.04 10.81 21.79
C ARG A 232 16.57 12.11 21.13
N ARG A 233 17.37 13.17 21.20
CA ARG A 233 17.14 14.37 20.37
C ARG A 233 17.80 14.18 19.00
N ARG A 234 17.21 14.76 17.97
CA ARG A 234 17.86 14.88 16.64
C ARG A 234 19.18 15.64 16.76
N SER A 235 20.16 15.30 15.92
CA SER A 235 21.27 16.21 15.64
C SER A 235 20.76 17.36 14.75
N GLU A 236 21.28 18.57 14.96
CA GLU A 236 21.03 19.72 14.08
C GLU A 236 22.02 19.74 12.89
N SER A 237 23.16 19.05 12.99
CA SER A 237 24.26 19.08 12.02
C SER A 237 24.60 17.73 11.35
N THR A 238 24.17 16.61 11.92
CA THR A 238 24.54 15.25 11.46
C THR A 238 23.32 14.53 10.92
N TYR A 239 23.39 13.97 9.71
CA TYR A 239 22.29 13.24 9.07
C TYR A 239 22.81 11.93 8.43
N PRO A 240 22.02 10.83 8.42
CA PRO A 240 20.67 10.72 8.99
C PRO A 240 20.67 10.74 10.52
N THR A 241 19.56 11.22 11.12
CA THR A 241 19.43 11.33 12.58
C THR A 241 18.08 10.87 13.09
N LEU A 242 18.07 10.31 14.30
CA LEU A 242 16.91 9.75 14.97
C LEU A 242 16.49 10.67 16.12
N GLU A 243 15.22 11.09 16.08
CA GLU A 243 14.51 11.76 17.16
C GLU A 243 13.57 10.75 17.82
N GLU A 244 13.63 10.62 19.14
CA GLU A 244 12.86 9.62 19.89
C GLU A 244 12.39 10.17 21.25
N PHE A 245 11.10 10.01 21.55
CA PHE A 245 10.52 10.42 22.83
C PHE A 245 9.26 9.62 23.18
N SER A 246 8.95 9.50 24.47
CA SER A 246 7.66 9.01 24.96
C SER A 246 6.76 10.18 25.35
N THR A 247 5.45 10.05 25.11
CA THR A 247 4.43 11.04 25.49
C THR A 247 3.12 10.33 25.86
N VAL A 248 2.20 11.01 26.55
CA VAL A 248 0.87 10.50 26.89
C VAL A 248 -0.22 11.26 26.15
N ALA A 249 -1.25 10.54 25.71
CA ALA A 249 -2.46 11.10 25.13
C ALA A 249 -3.62 10.08 25.24
N PRO A 250 -4.88 10.46 24.99
CA PRO A 250 -5.98 9.51 24.81
C PRO A 250 -5.62 8.41 23.80
N ALA A 251 -6.01 7.18 24.09
CA ALA A 251 -5.79 6.03 23.22
C ALA A 251 -6.73 6.12 22.01
N SER A 252 -6.18 6.57 20.88
CA SER A 252 -6.92 6.93 19.65
C SER A 252 -7.45 5.73 18.84
N ARG A 253 -7.75 4.61 19.52
CA ARG A 253 -8.33 3.38 18.96
C ARG A 253 -8.86 2.46 20.06
N ARG A 254 -10.11 1.99 19.90
CA ARG A 254 -10.43 0.60 20.25
C ARG A 254 -9.59 -0.33 19.36
N THR A 255 -9.29 -1.54 19.84
CA THR A 255 -8.92 -2.65 18.96
C THR A 255 -9.98 -2.82 17.87
N ARG A 256 -9.58 -3.29 16.67
CA ARG A 256 -10.53 -3.61 15.59
C ARG A 256 -11.21 -4.96 15.87
N SER A 257 -12.06 -5.02 16.89
CA SER A 257 -13.17 -5.97 16.89
C SER A 257 -14.25 -5.41 15.96
N CYS A 258 -14.62 -6.19 14.95
CA CYS A 258 -15.77 -5.87 14.11
C CYS A 258 -17.02 -6.50 14.76
N PRO A 259 -18.09 -5.75 15.02
CA PRO A 259 -19.38 -6.37 15.28
C PRO A 259 -19.84 -7.09 13.99
N PRO A 260 -20.59 -8.21 14.09
CA PRO A 260 -21.15 -8.86 12.92
C PRO A 260 -22.20 -7.95 12.27
N SER A 261 -22.18 -7.86 10.94
CA SER A 261 -23.24 -7.21 10.16
C SER A 261 -24.52 -8.07 10.18
N PRO A 262 -25.72 -7.47 10.26
CA PRO A 262 -26.94 -8.21 10.00
C PRO A 262 -26.98 -8.66 8.52
N PRO A 263 -27.63 -9.79 8.20
CA PRO A 263 -27.72 -10.27 6.82
C PRO A 263 -28.57 -9.32 5.96
N CYS A 264 -28.04 -8.91 4.81
CA CYS A 264 -28.81 -8.20 3.81
C CYS A 264 -29.76 -9.17 3.08
N GLY A 265 -31.06 -8.88 3.09
CA GLY A 265 -32.03 -9.58 2.24
C GLY A 265 -31.86 -9.24 0.75
N PRO A 266 -32.46 -10.03 -0.16
CA PRO A 266 -32.40 -9.78 -1.59
C PRO A 266 -33.12 -8.48 -1.99
N PRO A 267 -32.66 -7.77 -3.03
CA PRO A 267 -33.25 -6.49 -3.45
C PRO A 267 -34.58 -6.66 -4.19
N THR A 268 -35.61 -5.91 -3.78
CA THR A 268 -36.88 -5.78 -4.50
C THR A 268 -36.81 -4.75 -5.63
N PRO A 269 -37.35 -5.04 -6.84
CA PRO A 269 -37.28 -4.12 -7.98
C PRO A 269 -38.54 -3.23 -8.12
N THR A 270 -38.37 -1.90 -8.14
CA THR A 270 -39.34 -0.89 -8.60
C THR A 270 -38.59 0.30 -9.24
N PRO A 271 -39.25 1.25 -9.93
CA PRO A 271 -39.55 1.10 -11.36
C PRO A 271 -38.92 2.19 -12.25
N SER A 272 -39.13 2.09 -13.57
CA SER A 272 -38.49 2.91 -14.61
C SER A 272 -38.94 4.38 -14.66
N SER A 273 -37.97 5.30 -14.83
CA SER A 273 -38.20 6.73 -15.05
C SER A 273 -37.54 7.25 -16.35
N ARG A 274 -38.28 7.09 -17.45
CA ARG A 274 -38.35 7.94 -18.66
C ARG A 274 -37.12 8.81 -19.03
N GLY A 275 -36.40 8.32 -20.03
CA GLY A 275 -35.71 9.02 -21.13
C GLY A 275 -35.40 10.53 -21.05
N TRP A 276 -34.12 10.85 -21.26
CA TRP A 276 -33.63 12.18 -21.61
C TRP A 276 -32.89 12.11 -22.95
N SER A 277 -33.29 12.93 -23.93
CA SER A 277 -32.67 12.98 -25.26
C SER A 277 -31.87 14.28 -25.41
N PRO A 278 -30.59 14.25 -25.84
CA PRO A 278 -29.78 15.46 -26.00
C PRO A 278 -30.26 16.30 -27.19
N ALA A 279 -30.49 17.59 -26.96
CA ALA A 279 -30.88 18.53 -28.01
C ALA A 279 -29.70 18.88 -28.93
N ARG A 280 -30.00 19.16 -30.21
CA ARG A 280 -28.99 19.54 -31.23
C ARG A 280 -28.36 20.90 -30.93
N THR A 281 -27.04 20.99 -31.06
CA THR A 281 -26.30 22.24 -31.28
C THR A 281 -25.59 22.22 -32.65
N ARG A 282 -25.38 23.40 -33.24
CA ARG A 282 -24.79 23.58 -34.59
C ARG A 282 -23.26 23.52 -34.55
N PRO A 283 -22.60 23.10 -35.64
CA PRO A 283 -21.14 23.11 -35.73
C PRO A 283 -20.56 24.53 -35.90
N SER A 284 -19.37 24.75 -35.35
CA SER A 284 -18.52 25.93 -35.59
C SER A 284 -17.53 25.67 -36.74
N PRO A 285 -17.10 26.70 -37.50
CA PRO A 285 -16.22 26.52 -38.66
C PRO A 285 -14.78 26.15 -38.28
N PRO A 286 -14.04 25.44 -39.15
CA PRO A 286 -12.66 25.04 -38.90
C PRO A 286 -11.68 26.22 -39.03
N TYR A 287 -10.77 26.35 -38.07
CA TYR A 287 -9.70 27.36 -38.10
C TYR A 287 -8.41 26.75 -38.66
N ILE A 288 -8.04 27.15 -39.88
CA ILE A 288 -6.83 26.71 -40.57
C ILE A 288 -5.65 27.61 -40.17
N LYS A 289 -4.51 27.00 -39.83
CA LYS A 289 -3.20 27.68 -39.74
C LYS A 289 -2.30 27.24 -40.91
N PRO A 290 -1.51 28.16 -41.50
CA PRO A 290 -0.63 27.84 -42.62
C PRO A 290 0.54 26.96 -42.18
N ALA A 291 1.00 26.10 -43.09
CA ALA A 291 2.13 25.21 -42.85
C ALA A 291 3.47 25.96 -42.90
N MET A 292 4.38 25.63 -41.98
CA MET A 292 5.80 25.92 -42.12
C MET A 292 6.56 24.59 -42.22
N SER A 293 7.22 24.36 -43.35
CA SER A 293 7.97 23.14 -43.62
C SER A 293 9.19 23.02 -42.70
N ARG A 294 9.32 21.87 -42.05
CA ARG A 294 10.51 21.49 -41.27
C ARG A 294 11.27 20.43 -42.08
N PRO A 295 12.60 20.52 -42.27
CA PRO A 295 13.33 19.60 -43.13
C PRO A 295 13.27 18.18 -42.57
N GLU A 296 13.02 17.20 -43.45
CA GLU A 296 12.99 15.80 -43.08
C GLU A 296 14.37 15.31 -42.62
N ARG A 297 14.39 14.53 -41.55
CA ARG A 297 15.53 13.65 -41.25
C ARG A 297 15.23 12.29 -41.87
N PRO A 298 16.19 11.64 -42.55
CA PRO A 298 15.94 10.34 -43.16
C PRO A 298 15.53 9.33 -42.10
N ARG A 299 14.38 8.68 -42.30
CA ARG A 299 14.00 7.51 -41.51
C ARG A 299 14.97 6.38 -41.84
N LYS A 300 15.75 5.92 -40.86
CA LYS A 300 16.15 4.52 -40.84
C LYS A 300 14.93 3.71 -40.41
N GLU A 301 14.39 2.92 -41.32
CA GLU A 301 13.41 1.91 -40.97
C GLU A 301 14.08 0.86 -40.07
N PRO A 302 13.53 0.57 -38.87
CA PRO A 302 13.91 -0.62 -38.14
C PRO A 302 13.26 -1.82 -38.83
N THR A 303 14.06 -2.80 -39.24
CA THR A 303 13.56 -4.07 -39.78
C THR A 303 12.55 -4.67 -38.80
N MET A 304 11.29 -4.83 -39.20
CA MET A 304 10.30 -5.49 -38.34
C MET A 304 10.66 -6.97 -38.23
N THR A 305 11.20 -7.37 -37.09
CA THR A 305 11.19 -8.78 -36.68
C THR A 305 9.74 -9.20 -36.52
N VAL A 306 9.34 -10.27 -37.22
CA VAL A 306 7.99 -10.86 -37.12
C VAL A 306 7.66 -11.13 -35.66
N LEU A 307 6.42 -10.79 -35.26
CA LEU A 307 5.90 -11.11 -33.95
C LEU A 307 5.49 -12.58 -33.90
N ASP A 308 6.02 -13.31 -32.93
CA ASP A 308 5.65 -14.70 -32.64
C ASP A 308 5.13 -14.82 -31.20
N ASP A 309 4.59 -15.99 -30.86
CA ASP A 309 3.99 -16.25 -29.55
C ASP A 309 4.91 -15.93 -28.37
N LEU A 310 6.20 -16.24 -28.50
CA LEU A 310 7.21 -15.97 -27.47
C LEU A 310 7.43 -14.47 -27.31
N ARG A 311 7.69 -13.75 -28.40
CA ARG A 311 7.90 -12.30 -28.42
C ARG A 311 6.65 -11.55 -27.93
N ALA A 312 5.46 -12.02 -28.28
CA ALA A 312 4.18 -11.48 -27.79
C ALA A 312 4.02 -11.69 -26.27
N ARG A 313 4.25 -12.90 -25.74
CA ARG A 313 4.20 -13.18 -24.29
C ARG A 313 5.22 -12.35 -23.52
N LEU A 314 6.45 -12.25 -24.00
CA LEU A 314 7.50 -11.41 -23.40
C LEU A 314 7.10 -9.93 -23.34
N PHE A 315 6.47 -9.42 -24.41
CA PHE A 315 5.94 -8.05 -24.42
C PHE A 315 4.83 -7.90 -23.37
N LEU A 316 3.84 -8.80 -23.34
CA LEU A 316 2.71 -8.73 -22.40
C LEU A 316 3.17 -8.79 -20.93
N LEU A 317 4.14 -9.65 -20.58
CA LEU A 317 4.74 -9.72 -19.24
C LEU A 317 5.44 -8.41 -18.80
N ARG A 318 5.92 -7.60 -19.74
CA ARG A 318 6.51 -6.28 -19.45
C ARG A 318 5.50 -5.14 -19.49
N ALA A 319 4.48 -5.28 -20.33
CA ALA A 319 3.45 -4.29 -20.60
C ALA A 319 2.42 -4.20 -19.45
N ALA A 320 2.01 -5.33 -18.89
CA ALA A 320 1.06 -5.41 -17.78
C ALA A 320 1.74 -5.76 -16.44
N GLU A 321 1.03 -5.53 -15.32
CA GLU A 321 1.42 -6.05 -14.00
C GLU A 321 0.44 -7.17 -13.60
N PRO A 322 0.91 -8.41 -13.33
CA PRO A 322 0.06 -9.48 -12.83
C PRO A 322 -0.77 -9.08 -11.59
N PRO A 323 -2.06 -9.51 -11.50
CA PRO A 323 -2.66 -10.63 -12.24
C PRO A 323 -3.37 -10.29 -13.56
N ALA A 324 -3.45 -9.02 -13.98
CA ALA A 324 -4.04 -8.55 -15.24
C ALA A 324 -5.24 -9.39 -15.80
N PRO A 325 -6.32 -9.59 -15.02
CA PRO A 325 -7.37 -10.55 -15.36
C PRO A 325 -8.12 -10.21 -16.65
N ALA A 326 -8.26 -8.94 -17.04
CA ALA A 326 -8.92 -8.59 -18.30
C ALA A 326 -8.04 -8.97 -19.50
N LEU A 327 -6.73 -8.68 -19.45
CA LEU A 327 -5.77 -9.12 -20.44
C LEU A 327 -5.72 -10.65 -20.56
N HIS A 328 -5.66 -11.36 -19.44
CA HIS A 328 -5.57 -12.83 -19.46
C HIS A 328 -6.85 -13.48 -20.02
N GLN A 329 -8.04 -12.94 -19.72
CA GLN A 329 -9.29 -13.37 -20.35
C GLN A 329 -9.32 -13.07 -21.86
N TYR A 330 -8.72 -11.96 -22.29
CA TYR A 330 -8.67 -11.57 -23.70
C TYR A 330 -7.69 -12.45 -24.51
N VAL A 331 -6.50 -12.72 -23.96
CA VAL A 331 -5.54 -13.70 -24.53
C VAL A 331 -6.16 -15.09 -24.65
N ALA A 332 -6.99 -15.51 -23.71
CA ALA A 332 -7.66 -16.82 -23.76
C ALA A 332 -8.72 -16.94 -24.88
N VAL A 333 -9.08 -15.82 -25.54
CA VAL A 333 -10.04 -15.78 -26.67
C VAL A 333 -9.33 -15.49 -28.01
N HIS A 334 -8.37 -14.57 -28.01
CA HIS A 334 -7.70 -14.06 -29.21
C HIS A 334 -6.28 -14.63 -29.43
N GLY A 335 -5.73 -15.37 -28.47
CA GLY A 335 -4.31 -15.72 -28.46
C GLY A 335 -3.41 -14.52 -28.17
N VAL A 336 -2.09 -14.75 -28.10
CA VAL A 336 -1.14 -13.71 -27.65
C VAL A 336 -0.72 -12.73 -28.75
N VAL A 337 -0.59 -13.16 -30.00
CA VAL A 337 -0.15 -12.29 -31.12
C VAL A 337 -1.23 -11.27 -31.45
N GLU A 338 -2.45 -11.71 -31.76
CA GLU A 338 -3.60 -10.84 -32.06
C GLU A 338 -3.89 -9.87 -30.89
N THR A 339 -3.76 -10.34 -29.63
CA THR A 339 -3.88 -9.46 -28.45
C THR A 339 -2.86 -8.32 -28.46
N VAL A 340 -1.60 -8.57 -28.85
CA VAL A 340 -0.56 -7.53 -28.90
C VAL A 340 -0.81 -6.56 -30.06
N GLU A 341 -1.26 -7.05 -31.22
CA GLU A 341 -1.66 -6.20 -32.34
C GLU A 341 -2.84 -5.28 -31.95
N HIS A 342 -3.87 -5.83 -31.30
CA HIS A 342 -5.02 -5.09 -30.75
C HIS A 342 -4.65 -4.09 -29.61
N ILE A 343 -3.50 -4.25 -28.97
CA ILE A 343 -2.95 -3.29 -27.99
C ILE A 343 -2.17 -2.16 -28.69
N TRP A 344 -1.49 -2.46 -29.79
CA TRP A 344 -0.70 -1.49 -30.55
C TRP A 344 -1.56 -0.56 -31.43
N ASP A 345 -2.58 -1.08 -32.10
CA ASP A 345 -3.57 -0.27 -32.85
C ASP A 345 -4.59 0.44 -31.93
N ARG A 346 -4.75 -0.09 -30.70
CA ARG A 346 -5.73 0.28 -29.66
C ARG A 346 -7.19 -0.09 -29.97
N SER A 347 -7.43 -1.18 -30.69
CA SER A 347 -8.76 -1.78 -30.88
C SER A 347 -9.20 -2.67 -29.71
N ALA A 348 -8.28 -3.15 -28.87
CA ALA A 348 -8.58 -3.97 -27.70
C ALA A 348 -9.55 -3.27 -26.72
N PRO A 349 -10.40 -4.02 -25.99
CA PRO A 349 -11.35 -3.44 -25.04
C PRO A 349 -10.67 -2.56 -23.98
N ALA A 350 -11.34 -1.48 -23.58
CA ALA A 350 -10.81 -0.52 -22.59
C ALA A 350 -10.41 -1.18 -21.25
N ALA A 351 -11.03 -2.31 -20.87
CA ALA A 351 -10.62 -3.08 -19.71
C ALA A 351 -9.19 -3.65 -19.84
N VAL A 352 -8.84 -4.18 -21.02
CA VAL A 352 -7.49 -4.69 -21.35
C VAL A 352 -6.50 -3.52 -21.41
N LEU A 353 -6.83 -2.47 -22.17
CA LEU A 353 -5.94 -1.31 -22.34
C LEU A 353 -5.61 -0.59 -21.01
N ASN A 354 -6.52 -0.61 -20.03
CA ASN A 354 -6.27 -0.07 -18.69
C ASN A 354 -5.30 -0.90 -17.84
N GLU A 355 -5.06 -2.18 -18.18
CA GLU A 355 -4.06 -3.03 -17.51
C GLU A 355 -2.66 -2.90 -18.16
N ILE A 356 -2.57 -2.32 -19.36
CA ILE A 356 -1.32 -2.06 -20.08
C ILE A 356 -0.62 -0.81 -19.54
N THR A 357 0.16 -1.00 -18.48
CA THR A 357 0.98 0.04 -17.85
C THR A 357 2.16 0.51 -18.70
N ARG A 358 2.72 -0.32 -19.58
CA ARG A 358 3.91 -0.02 -20.41
C ARG A 358 3.72 -0.41 -21.87
N PRO A 359 2.90 0.32 -22.67
CA PRO A 359 2.64 -0.02 -24.07
C PRO A 359 3.88 0.03 -24.98
N GLY A 360 4.95 0.75 -24.58
CA GLY A 360 6.24 0.79 -25.29
C GLY A 360 7.29 -0.22 -24.80
N ALA A 361 6.89 -1.26 -24.07
CA ALA A 361 7.79 -2.24 -23.45
C ALA A 361 8.80 -2.86 -24.44
N GLN A 362 10.06 -2.98 -24.01
CA GLN A 362 11.16 -3.53 -24.79
C GLN A 362 11.59 -4.89 -24.22
N ILE A 363 11.60 -5.92 -25.06
CA ILE A 363 11.94 -7.32 -24.70
C ILE A 363 13.40 -7.70 -24.97
N GLY A 364 14.23 -6.76 -25.42
CA GLY A 364 15.60 -7.04 -25.86
C GLY A 364 16.53 -7.62 -24.77
N ASP A 365 16.26 -7.32 -23.50
CA ASP A 365 16.97 -7.94 -22.37
C ASP A 365 16.49 -9.37 -22.08
N ASP A 366 15.20 -9.67 -22.30
CA ASP A 366 14.64 -11.00 -22.14
C ASP A 366 15.21 -11.96 -23.18
N LEU A 367 15.20 -11.54 -24.46
CA LEU A 367 15.73 -12.32 -25.57
C LEU A 367 17.22 -12.64 -25.34
N ARG A 368 18.04 -11.64 -24.97
CA ARG A 368 19.45 -11.88 -24.61
C ARG A 368 19.65 -12.87 -23.47
N ALA A 369 18.77 -12.88 -22.47
CA ALA A 369 18.87 -13.79 -21.33
C ALA A 369 18.50 -15.24 -21.70
N LEU A 370 17.51 -15.40 -22.59
CA LEU A 370 17.14 -16.69 -23.19
C LEU A 370 18.24 -17.21 -24.12
N ASP A 371 18.74 -16.37 -25.04
CA ASP A 371 19.83 -16.70 -25.97
C ASP A 371 21.13 -17.13 -25.23
N ALA A 372 21.37 -16.55 -24.05
CA ALA A 372 22.50 -16.87 -23.18
C ALA A 372 22.23 -17.99 -22.16
N GLY A 373 21.03 -18.57 -22.12
CA GLY A 373 20.62 -19.62 -21.16
C GLY A 373 20.61 -19.18 -19.69
N THR A 374 20.67 -17.88 -19.39
CA THR A 374 20.80 -17.37 -18.01
C THR A 374 19.47 -17.35 -17.25
N ALA A 375 18.37 -17.39 -18.00
CA ALA A 375 17.02 -17.67 -17.54
C ALA A 375 16.28 -18.39 -18.67
N ARG A 376 15.23 -19.15 -18.33
CA ARG A 376 14.32 -19.78 -19.28
C ARG A 376 12.88 -19.32 -19.02
N VAL A 377 12.00 -19.47 -20.00
CA VAL A 377 10.57 -19.18 -19.86
C VAL A 377 9.76 -20.38 -20.34
N ILE A 378 8.67 -20.69 -19.65
CA ILE A 378 7.65 -21.65 -20.11
C ILE A 378 6.29 -20.98 -20.24
N THR A 379 5.42 -21.63 -20.99
CA THR A 379 4.11 -21.19 -21.42
C THR A 379 3.06 -22.30 -21.13
N PRO A 380 1.75 -21.99 -21.06
CA PRO A 380 0.68 -22.98 -20.96
C PRO A 380 0.72 -24.14 -21.96
N GLU A 381 1.42 -23.95 -23.08
CA GLU A 381 1.58 -24.86 -24.19
C GLU A 381 2.79 -25.82 -24.03
N ASP A 382 3.68 -25.58 -23.07
CA ASP A 382 4.85 -26.43 -22.79
C ASP A 382 4.50 -27.65 -21.92
N ASN A 383 5.12 -28.80 -22.19
CA ASN A 383 4.98 -30.01 -21.37
C ASN A 383 5.44 -29.86 -19.91
N ASP A 384 6.27 -28.84 -19.61
CA ASP A 384 6.69 -28.51 -18.24
C ASP A 384 5.70 -27.60 -17.50
N TRP A 385 4.61 -27.18 -18.14
CA TRP A 385 3.57 -26.38 -17.49
C TRP A 385 2.75 -27.24 -16.51
N PRO A 386 2.64 -26.82 -15.23
CA PRO A 386 1.92 -27.59 -14.23
C PRO A 386 0.40 -27.32 -14.33
N THR A 387 -0.22 -27.73 -15.44
CA THR A 387 -1.62 -27.44 -15.80
C THR A 387 -2.60 -27.77 -14.69
N GLY A 388 -2.55 -28.99 -14.14
CA GLY A 388 -3.43 -29.43 -13.04
C GLY A 388 -3.25 -28.66 -11.71
N ARG A 389 -2.17 -27.87 -11.58
CA ARG A 389 -1.92 -26.97 -10.47
C ARG A 389 -2.37 -25.54 -10.80
N LEU A 390 -2.04 -25.01 -11.98
CA LEU A 390 -2.34 -23.62 -12.35
C LEU A 390 -3.78 -23.36 -12.84
N THR A 391 -4.53 -24.35 -13.32
CA THR A 391 -5.94 -24.20 -13.71
C THR A 391 -6.86 -23.81 -12.54
N ALA A 392 -6.44 -24.04 -11.30
CA ALA A 392 -7.20 -23.65 -10.11
C ALA A 392 -7.24 -22.12 -9.86
N LEU A 393 -6.58 -21.31 -10.68
CA LEU A 393 -6.57 -19.84 -10.60
C LEU A 393 -7.75 -19.26 -11.39
N PRO A 394 -8.86 -18.84 -10.74
CA PRO A 394 -10.09 -18.46 -11.44
C PRO A 394 -9.97 -17.10 -12.14
N GLY A 395 -10.89 -16.84 -13.08
CA GLY A 395 -11.18 -15.48 -13.57
C GLY A 395 -10.05 -14.77 -14.31
N GLY A 396 -9.12 -15.51 -14.94
CA GLY A 396 -7.94 -14.94 -15.58
C GLY A 396 -6.70 -14.87 -14.67
N GLY A 397 -6.73 -15.47 -13.48
CA GLY A 397 -5.59 -15.45 -12.55
C GLY A 397 -4.40 -16.36 -12.88
N ALA A 398 -4.45 -17.16 -13.96
CA ALA A 398 -3.38 -18.08 -14.36
C ALA A 398 -2.30 -17.34 -15.19
N PRO A 399 -0.98 -17.52 -14.94
CA PRO A 399 0.08 -16.79 -15.65
C PRO A 399 0.06 -16.96 -17.19
N LEU A 400 0.39 -15.91 -17.95
CA LEU A 400 0.59 -16.02 -19.42
C LEU A 400 1.84 -16.84 -19.78
N ALA A 401 2.83 -16.83 -18.89
CA ALA A 401 4.09 -17.54 -18.94
C ALA A 401 4.77 -17.46 -17.56
N LEU A 402 5.78 -18.31 -17.32
CA LEU A 402 6.59 -18.30 -16.10
C LEU A 402 8.08 -18.30 -16.44
N TRP A 403 8.79 -17.32 -15.89
CA TRP A 403 10.24 -17.26 -15.87
C TRP A 403 10.81 -18.24 -14.85
N MET A 404 11.91 -18.90 -15.21
CA MET A 404 12.62 -19.84 -14.35
C MET A 404 14.14 -19.67 -14.39
N ARG A 405 14.80 -20.08 -13.30
CA ARG A 405 16.25 -20.27 -13.22
C ARG A 405 16.54 -21.60 -12.50
N GLY A 406 17.43 -22.41 -13.07
CA GLY A 406 17.60 -23.83 -12.74
C GLY A 406 16.88 -24.74 -13.74
N ASP A 407 17.33 -26.00 -13.83
CA ASP A 407 17.05 -26.86 -14.98
C ASP A 407 15.99 -27.95 -14.74
N ALA A 408 15.63 -28.24 -13.48
CA ALA A 408 14.65 -29.28 -13.14
C ALA A 408 13.24 -28.99 -13.70
N SER A 409 12.41 -30.03 -13.88
CA SER A 409 11.03 -29.88 -14.38
C SER A 409 10.12 -29.23 -13.34
N LEU A 410 9.45 -28.12 -13.70
CA LEU A 410 8.43 -27.52 -12.84
C LEU A 410 7.19 -28.42 -12.71
N SER A 411 6.76 -29.10 -13.77
CA SER A 411 5.60 -30.01 -13.68
C SER A 411 5.91 -31.21 -12.79
N GLY A 412 7.11 -31.81 -12.92
CA GLY A 412 7.60 -32.87 -12.05
C GLY A 412 7.71 -32.43 -10.58
N LEU A 413 8.39 -31.31 -10.32
CA LEU A 413 8.56 -30.78 -8.96
C LEU A 413 7.27 -30.25 -8.30
N THR A 414 6.20 -30.01 -9.06
CA THR A 414 4.89 -29.60 -8.51
C THR A 414 3.84 -30.73 -8.48
N HIS A 415 4.23 -31.93 -8.93
CA HIS A 415 3.39 -33.12 -8.84
C HIS A 415 3.09 -33.48 -7.39
N GLN A 416 4.11 -33.63 -6.54
CA GLN A 416 3.95 -33.78 -5.09
C GLN A 416 4.68 -32.64 -4.39
N ALA A 417 3.92 -31.62 -3.99
CA ALA A 417 4.49 -30.39 -3.43
C ALA A 417 3.62 -29.74 -2.34
N VAL A 418 4.29 -29.14 -1.36
CA VAL A 418 3.70 -28.45 -0.20
C VAL A 418 4.33 -27.07 -0.04
N THR A 419 3.49 -26.05 0.17
CA THR A 419 3.99 -24.71 0.49
C THR A 419 4.24 -24.62 1.99
N ILE A 420 5.44 -24.24 2.42
CA ILE A 420 5.74 -23.90 3.82
C ILE A 420 6.09 -22.41 3.88
N THR A 421 5.34 -21.60 4.61
CA THR A 421 5.56 -20.14 4.68
C THR A 421 5.05 -19.54 6.00
N GLY A 422 5.42 -18.29 6.31
CA GLY A 422 5.00 -17.69 7.58
C GLY A 422 5.58 -16.32 7.91
N ALA A 423 6.12 -16.19 9.11
CA ALA A 423 6.62 -14.94 9.66
C ALA A 423 8.01 -14.59 9.09
N ARG A 424 8.15 -13.39 8.53
CA ARG A 424 9.45 -12.83 8.07
C ARG A 424 10.39 -12.42 9.22
N ALA A 425 9.87 -12.38 10.43
CA ALA A 425 10.61 -12.27 11.68
C ALA A 425 10.05 -13.38 12.57
N ALA A 426 10.50 -14.60 12.30
CA ALA A 426 10.10 -15.80 13.02
C ALA A 426 10.77 -15.83 14.40
N SER A 427 10.22 -16.63 15.31
CA SER A 427 10.94 -17.09 16.50
C SER A 427 11.94 -18.20 16.13
N SER A 428 12.89 -18.51 17.02
CA SER A 428 13.77 -19.67 16.84
C SER A 428 12.98 -20.97 16.68
N TYR A 429 11.90 -21.14 17.45
CA TYR A 429 10.92 -22.22 17.28
C TYR A 429 10.32 -22.23 15.86
N GLY A 430 9.90 -21.06 15.35
CA GLY A 430 9.35 -20.93 14.00
C GLY A 430 10.35 -21.21 12.88
N GLU A 431 11.65 -20.98 13.09
CA GLU A 431 12.71 -21.37 12.14
C GLU A 431 13.05 -22.87 12.26
N THR A 432 13.15 -23.41 13.47
CA THR A 432 13.40 -24.85 13.72
C THR A 432 12.30 -25.72 13.10
N ILE A 433 11.03 -25.52 13.46
CA ILE A 433 9.92 -26.35 12.95
C ILE A 433 9.74 -26.20 11.44
N ALA A 434 10.03 -25.01 10.88
CA ALA A 434 9.99 -24.81 9.44
C ALA A 434 11.08 -25.60 8.70
N ALA A 435 12.26 -25.73 9.29
CA ALA A 435 13.34 -26.55 8.74
C ALA A 435 13.05 -28.05 8.91
N GLU A 436 12.65 -28.49 10.10
CA GLU A 436 12.33 -29.89 10.41
C GLU A 436 11.18 -30.42 9.52
N MET A 437 10.02 -29.75 9.48
CA MET A 437 8.92 -30.16 8.60
C MET A 437 9.27 -30.11 7.11
N SER A 438 10.27 -29.31 6.71
CA SER A 438 10.74 -29.28 5.33
C SER A 438 11.73 -30.41 5.03
N TYR A 439 12.56 -30.79 5.99
CA TYR A 439 13.44 -31.97 5.92
C TYR A 439 12.58 -33.24 5.79
N ASP A 440 11.65 -33.44 6.72
CA ASP A 440 10.80 -34.64 6.81
C ASP A 440 9.90 -34.83 5.56
N LEU A 441 9.34 -33.75 5.01
CA LEU A 441 8.61 -33.79 3.75
C LEU A 441 9.51 -34.14 2.56
N THR A 442 10.75 -33.67 2.55
CA THR A 442 11.69 -33.90 1.44
C THR A 442 12.21 -35.34 1.45
N GLU A 443 12.50 -35.91 2.63
CA GLU A 443 12.77 -37.35 2.79
C GLU A 443 11.59 -38.22 2.33
N ALA A 444 10.35 -37.74 2.53
CA ALA A 444 9.14 -38.37 2.01
C ALA A 444 8.89 -38.14 0.49
N GLY A 445 9.84 -37.53 -0.23
CA GLY A 445 9.78 -37.29 -1.67
C GLY A 445 8.95 -36.06 -2.09
N VAL A 446 8.53 -35.22 -1.15
CA VAL A 446 7.65 -34.07 -1.40
C VAL A 446 8.46 -32.78 -1.58
N THR A 447 8.28 -32.11 -2.72
CA THR A 447 8.98 -30.83 -2.98
C THR A 447 8.42 -29.71 -2.09
N VAL A 448 9.30 -29.07 -1.32
CA VAL A 448 8.94 -27.90 -0.51
C VAL A 448 8.96 -26.65 -1.39
N ILE A 449 7.87 -25.88 -1.37
CA ILE A 449 7.76 -24.58 -2.06
C ILE A 449 7.70 -23.46 -1.03
N SER A 450 8.41 -22.35 -1.28
CA SER A 450 8.28 -21.16 -0.44
C SER A 450 8.60 -19.85 -1.17
N GLY A 451 8.43 -18.75 -0.45
CA GLY A 451 8.47 -17.39 -0.96
C GLY A 451 9.82 -16.67 -0.88
N GLY A 452 10.92 -17.37 -0.57
CA GLY A 452 12.27 -16.79 -0.50
C GLY A 452 12.44 -15.63 0.49
N GLY A 453 11.50 -15.42 1.42
CA GLY A 453 11.61 -14.40 2.46
C GLY A 453 12.59 -14.76 3.58
N PHE A 454 12.82 -13.82 4.48
CA PHE A 454 13.43 -14.10 5.78
C PHE A 454 12.52 -14.98 6.65
N GLY A 455 13.05 -15.54 7.73
CA GLY A 455 12.30 -16.35 8.69
C GLY A 455 11.85 -17.68 8.11
N VAL A 456 10.57 -18.02 8.29
CA VAL A 456 9.99 -19.33 7.90
C VAL A 456 10.33 -19.71 6.45
N ASP A 457 10.22 -18.78 5.50
CA ASP A 457 10.50 -19.08 4.08
C ASP A 457 11.95 -19.55 3.86
N ALA A 458 12.94 -18.88 4.46
CA ALA A 458 14.35 -19.25 4.34
C ALA A 458 14.71 -20.51 5.14
N ALA A 459 14.06 -20.73 6.29
CA ALA A 459 14.22 -21.94 7.07
C ALA A 459 13.70 -23.17 6.32
N ALA A 460 12.54 -23.05 5.65
CA ALA A 460 11.96 -24.13 4.85
C ALA A 460 12.88 -24.58 3.71
N HIS A 461 13.41 -23.64 2.91
CA HIS A 461 14.37 -23.97 1.86
C HIS A 461 15.64 -24.64 2.40
N ARG A 462 16.13 -24.24 3.60
CA ARG A 462 17.28 -24.89 4.25
C ARG A 462 16.98 -26.31 4.72
N GLY A 463 15.78 -26.58 5.21
CA GLY A 463 15.36 -27.93 5.62
C GLY A 463 15.35 -28.90 4.46
N ALA A 464 14.74 -28.52 3.33
CA ALA A 464 14.74 -29.32 2.11
C ALA A 464 16.16 -29.57 1.56
N LEU A 465 17.00 -28.53 1.54
CA LEU A 465 18.41 -28.65 1.15
C LEU A 465 19.23 -29.53 2.10
N ALA A 466 18.90 -29.59 3.39
CA ALA A 466 19.57 -30.47 4.34
C ALA A 466 19.22 -31.96 4.13
N ALA A 467 18.06 -32.26 3.56
CA ALA A 467 17.68 -33.58 3.05
C ALA A 467 18.24 -33.86 1.64
N ASN A 468 19.06 -32.95 1.08
CA ASN A 468 19.63 -33.02 -0.29
C ASN A 468 18.56 -33.07 -1.41
N GLY A 469 17.33 -32.62 -1.14
CA GLY A 469 16.24 -32.65 -2.10
C GLY A 469 15.85 -31.27 -2.66
N PRO A 470 15.05 -31.25 -3.74
CA PRO A 470 14.72 -30.04 -4.48
C PRO A 470 13.71 -29.17 -3.73
N THR A 471 13.80 -27.86 -3.96
CA THR A 471 12.83 -26.88 -3.43
C THR A 471 12.57 -25.78 -4.47
N ILE A 472 11.37 -25.19 -4.45
CA ILE A 472 10.99 -24.11 -5.39
C ILE A 472 10.85 -22.79 -4.66
N VAL A 473 11.63 -21.79 -5.06
CA VAL A 473 11.48 -20.39 -4.61
C VAL A 473 10.58 -19.63 -5.58
N VAL A 474 9.37 -19.28 -5.16
CA VAL A 474 8.48 -18.42 -5.96
C VAL A 474 8.83 -16.96 -5.67
N LEU A 475 9.13 -16.16 -6.69
CA LEU A 475 9.67 -14.80 -6.58
C LEU A 475 8.65 -13.69 -6.88
N ALA A 476 8.88 -12.50 -6.31
CA ALA A 476 8.04 -11.30 -6.48
C ALA A 476 8.72 -10.23 -7.35
N HIS A 477 9.63 -10.68 -8.20
CA HIS A 477 10.62 -9.95 -8.97
C HIS A 477 11.18 -10.88 -10.06
N GLY A 478 11.93 -10.35 -11.03
CA GLY A 478 12.59 -11.17 -12.05
C GLY A 478 13.53 -12.22 -11.43
N VAL A 479 13.73 -13.36 -12.11
CA VAL A 479 14.60 -14.46 -11.64
C VAL A 479 16.09 -14.13 -11.67
N ASP A 480 16.45 -13.02 -12.32
CA ASP A 480 17.76 -12.37 -12.30
C ASP A 480 18.01 -11.55 -11.01
N GLN A 481 16.95 -11.13 -10.32
CA GLN A 481 17.03 -10.30 -9.11
C GLN A 481 17.09 -11.15 -7.84
N THR A 482 17.94 -10.77 -6.88
CA THR A 482 18.01 -11.41 -5.56
C THR A 482 17.39 -10.51 -4.48
N TYR A 483 16.23 -10.89 -3.94
CA TYR A 483 15.62 -10.23 -2.79
C TYR A 483 15.07 -11.22 -1.75
N PRO A 484 15.50 -11.14 -0.47
CA PRO A 484 16.52 -10.23 0.06
C PRO A 484 17.92 -10.59 -0.44
N SER A 485 18.81 -9.61 -0.61
CA SER A 485 20.18 -9.83 -1.09
C SER A 485 20.99 -10.80 -0.21
N ALA A 486 20.68 -10.86 1.08
CA ALA A 486 21.22 -11.82 2.05
C ALA A 486 20.85 -13.29 1.79
N HIS A 487 20.06 -13.60 0.75
CA HIS A 487 19.73 -14.96 0.33
C HIS A 487 20.31 -15.32 -1.06
N ALA A 488 21.29 -14.56 -1.56
CA ALA A 488 22.02 -14.87 -2.80
C ALA A 488 22.60 -16.30 -2.80
N GLN A 489 23.31 -16.68 -1.74
CA GLN A 489 23.87 -18.02 -1.59
C GLN A 489 22.76 -19.09 -1.48
N LEU A 490 21.72 -18.83 -0.69
CA LEU A 490 20.58 -19.77 -0.55
C LEU A 490 19.90 -20.04 -1.89
N PHE A 491 19.60 -18.99 -2.67
CA PHE A 491 18.98 -19.14 -4.00
C PHE A 491 19.90 -19.80 -5.02
N GLN A 492 21.22 -19.71 -4.84
CA GLN A 492 22.17 -20.47 -5.66
C GLN A 492 22.16 -21.94 -5.25
N SER A 493 22.28 -22.26 -3.96
CA SER A 493 22.20 -23.64 -3.45
C SER A 493 20.89 -24.35 -3.82
N VAL A 494 19.77 -23.63 -3.91
CA VAL A 494 18.52 -24.20 -4.45
C VAL A 494 18.69 -24.69 -5.88
N ILE A 495 19.33 -23.91 -6.75
CA ILE A 495 19.59 -24.31 -8.15
C ILE A 495 20.61 -25.45 -8.20
N ASP A 496 21.70 -25.34 -7.44
CA ASP A 496 22.81 -26.31 -7.42
C ASP A 496 22.34 -27.72 -6.97
N ASN A 497 21.24 -27.80 -6.21
CA ASN A 497 20.62 -29.05 -5.73
C ASN A 497 19.32 -29.39 -6.49
N GLY A 498 19.20 -28.98 -7.75
CA GLY A 498 18.09 -29.40 -8.63
C GLY A 498 16.72 -28.78 -8.30
N GLY A 499 16.69 -27.70 -7.52
CA GLY A 499 15.51 -26.88 -7.31
C GLY A 499 15.34 -25.79 -8.38
N LEU A 500 14.36 -24.90 -8.17
CA LEU A 500 14.02 -23.82 -9.12
C LEU A 500 13.80 -22.48 -8.44
N LEU A 501 14.16 -21.40 -9.12
CA LEU A 501 13.59 -20.07 -8.90
C LEU A 501 12.51 -19.84 -9.96
N VAL A 502 11.29 -19.47 -9.56
CA VAL A 502 10.12 -19.31 -10.45
C VAL A 502 9.51 -17.92 -10.28
N SER A 503 9.18 -17.24 -11.37
CA SER A 503 8.53 -15.92 -11.33
C SER A 503 7.56 -15.68 -12.48
N GLU A 504 6.53 -14.88 -12.21
CA GLU A 504 5.63 -14.32 -13.22
C GLU A 504 6.08 -12.92 -13.68
N TYR A 505 7.16 -12.39 -13.09
CA TYR A 505 7.66 -11.04 -13.38
C TYR A 505 8.86 -11.09 -14.33
N PRO A 506 8.95 -10.17 -15.30
CA PRO A 506 10.02 -10.14 -16.31
C PRO A 506 11.38 -9.77 -15.72
N LEU A 507 12.45 -9.99 -16.49
CA LEU A 507 13.81 -9.76 -16.00
C LEU A 507 14.08 -8.29 -15.66
N GLY A 508 14.76 -8.06 -14.54
CA GLY A 508 15.00 -6.74 -13.94
C GLY A 508 13.82 -6.18 -13.13
N ALA A 509 12.66 -6.86 -13.11
CA ALA A 509 11.49 -6.41 -12.34
C ALA A 509 11.77 -6.44 -10.84
N ARG A 510 11.80 -5.28 -10.18
CA ARG A 510 12.16 -5.16 -8.75
C ARG A 510 11.05 -5.64 -7.77
N PRO A 511 11.39 -6.09 -6.56
CA PRO A 511 10.40 -6.45 -5.53
C PRO A 511 9.53 -5.25 -5.14
N SER A 512 8.22 -5.47 -5.00
CA SER A 512 7.25 -4.46 -4.55
C SER A 512 6.25 -5.06 -3.56
N ARG A 513 5.64 -4.24 -2.70
CA ARG A 513 4.62 -4.70 -1.74
C ARG A 513 3.39 -5.31 -2.44
N VAL A 514 3.04 -4.81 -3.63
CA VAL A 514 1.93 -5.35 -4.43
C VAL A 514 2.32 -6.72 -4.98
N ARG A 515 3.50 -6.81 -5.63
CA ARG A 515 4.02 -8.06 -6.20
C ARG A 515 4.15 -9.17 -5.15
N LEU A 516 4.67 -8.82 -3.97
CA LEU A 516 4.75 -9.72 -2.80
C LEU A 516 3.38 -10.21 -2.29
N HIS A 517 2.28 -9.50 -2.57
CA HIS A 517 0.92 -9.94 -2.24
C HIS A 517 0.29 -10.75 -3.38
N THR A 518 0.40 -10.29 -4.64
CA THR A 518 -0.09 -11.01 -5.82
C THR A 518 0.48 -12.42 -5.87
N ARG A 519 1.81 -12.56 -5.73
CA ARG A 519 2.53 -13.83 -5.76
C ARG A 519 2.01 -14.87 -4.79
N CYS A 520 1.36 -14.49 -3.68
CA CYS A 520 0.79 -15.45 -2.73
C CYS A 520 -0.22 -16.40 -3.37
N ARG A 521 -0.85 -16.02 -4.51
CA ARG A 521 -1.67 -16.94 -5.30
C ARG A 521 -0.88 -18.08 -5.94
N LEU A 522 0.36 -17.84 -6.37
CA LEU A 522 1.19 -18.86 -7.01
C LEU A 522 1.73 -19.88 -6.01
N LEU A 523 2.09 -19.44 -4.80
CA LEU A 523 2.42 -20.35 -3.70
C LEU A 523 1.25 -21.32 -3.45
N ALA A 524 0.04 -20.79 -3.25
CA ALA A 524 -1.15 -21.61 -3.06
C ALA A 524 -1.54 -22.45 -4.30
N ALA A 525 -1.29 -21.96 -5.52
CA ALA A 525 -1.68 -22.62 -6.76
C ALA A 525 -0.70 -23.71 -7.21
N LEU A 526 0.57 -23.69 -6.79
CA LEU A 526 1.55 -24.71 -7.18
C LEU A 526 1.55 -25.96 -6.27
N THR A 527 0.87 -25.94 -5.12
CA THR A 527 0.95 -27.03 -4.11
C THR A 527 -0.41 -27.57 -3.68
N ALA A 528 -0.51 -28.88 -3.39
CA ALA A 528 -1.76 -29.50 -2.93
C ALA A 528 -2.17 -29.03 -1.52
N ALA A 529 -1.17 -28.74 -0.67
CA ALA A 529 -1.33 -28.20 0.67
C ALA A 529 -0.47 -26.96 0.92
N THR A 530 -0.84 -26.17 1.93
CA THR A 530 -0.08 -25.02 2.44
C THR A 530 0.01 -25.09 3.96
N VAL A 531 1.20 -24.99 4.54
CA VAL A 531 1.47 -24.97 5.98
C VAL A 531 1.90 -23.57 6.41
N ILE A 532 1.24 -23.04 7.44
CA ILE A 532 1.64 -21.79 8.10
C ILE A 532 2.31 -22.11 9.44
N VAL A 533 3.63 -21.95 9.52
CA VAL A 533 4.42 -22.27 10.72
C VAL A 533 4.26 -21.17 11.78
N GLU A 534 4.42 -19.92 11.38
CA GLU A 534 4.15 -18.75 12.22
C GLU A 534 3.45 -17.64 11.42
N ALA A 535 2.54 -16.93 12.07
CA ALA A 535 1.89 -15.74 11.55
C ALA A 535 1.43 -14.85 12.70
N GLY A 536 1.96 -13.62 12.79
CA GLY A 536 1.34 -12.60 13.64
C GLY A 536 -0.02 -12.15 13.07
N GLN A 537 -0.83 -11.45 13.87
CA GLN A 537 -2.22 -11.04 13.56
C GLN A 537 -2.43 -10.21 12.26
N ARG A 538 -1.36 -9.83 11.55
CA ARG A 538 -1.40 -9.14 10.24
C ARG A 538 -0.32 -9.66 9.28
N SER A 539 -0.02 -10.96 9.34
CA SER A 539 0.98 -11.60 8.48
C SER A 539 0.62 -11.51 7.00
N GLY A 540 1.63 -11.45 6.14
CA GLY A 540 1.46 -11.62 4.69
C GLY A 540 1.04 -13.04 4.31
N ALA A 541 1.38 -14.04 5.14
CA ALA A 541 1.07 -15.45 4.92
C ALA A 541 -0.43 -15.73 4.80
N PHE A 542 -1.29 -14.91 5.44
CA PHE A 542 -2.75 -15.00 5.30
C PHE A 542 -3.24 -14.81 3.86
N ALA A 543 -2.46 -14.18 2.98
CA ALA A 543 -2.78 -14.08 1.56
C ALA A 543 -2.64 -15.44 0.83
N VAL A 544 -1.69 -16.28 1.27
CA VAL A 544 -1.51 -17.64 0.76
C VAL A 544 -2.64 -18.53 1.28
N VAL A 545 -2.98 -18.44 2.57
CA VAL A 545 -4.13 -19.16 3.16
C VAL A 545 -5.45 -18.81 2.46
N ARG A 546 -5.69 -17.52 2.21
CA ARG A 546 -6.90 -17.08 1.52
C ARG A 546 -6.96 -17.68 0.12
N ALA A 547 -5.88 -17.59 -0.66
CA ALA A 547 -5.80 -18.18 -1.99
C ALA A 547 -5.97 -19.72 -1.96
N ALA A 548 -5.30 -20.42 -1.04
CA ALA A 548 -5.42 -21.88 -0.91
C ALA A 548 -6.87 -22.30 -0.61
N ASN A 549 -7.54 -21.59 0.31
CA ASN A 549 -8.94 -21.85 0.63
C ASN A 549 -9.90 -21.42 -0.50
N GLU A 550 -9.61 -20.34 -1.24
CA GLU A 550 -10.30 -19.94 -2.47
C GLU A 550 -10.17 -21.01 -3.58
N PHE A 551 -9.08 -21.79 -3.61
CA PHE A 551 -8.83 -22.89 -4.55
C PHE A 551 -9.27 -24.27 -4.03
N GLY A 552 -9.96 -24.35 -2.89
CA GLY A 552 -10.40 -25.63 -2.29
C GLY A 552 -9.27 -26.53 -1.72
N ARG A 553 -8.07 -25.97 -1.51
CA ARG A 553 -6.86 -26.71 -1.10
C ARG A 553 -6.72 -26.79 0.42
N ARG A 554 -5.86 -27.69 0.90
CA ARG A 554 -5.67 -27.92 2.34
C ARG A 554 -4.70 -26.92 2.96
N THR A 555 -5.22 -25.96 3.72
CA THR A 555 -4.41 -25.13 4.61
C THR A 555 -4.21 -25.82 5.96
N TYR A 556 -2.97 -25.81 6.45
CA TYR A 556 -2.52 -26.28 7.75
C TYR A 556 -1.86 -25.17 8.56
N GLY A 557 -1.91 -25.29 9.90
CA GLY A 557 -1.30 -24.35 10.83
C GLY A 557 -0.58 -25.07 11.97
N VAL A 558 0.64 -24.63 12.28
CA VAL A 558 1.46 -25.20 13.36
C VAL A 558 1.05 -24.60 14.72
N PRO A 559 0.85 -25.42 15.77
CA PRO A 559 0.45 -24.95 17.09
C PRO A 559 1.64 -24.34 17.87
N GLY A 560 1.81 -23.01 17.81
CA GLY A 560 2.82 -22.30 18.60
C GLY A 560 2.37 -21.87 20.02
N PRO A 561 3.27 -21.31 20.85
CA PRO A 561 2.96 -20.90 22.23
C PRO A 561 1.89 -19.78 22.31
N ILE A 562 0.92 -19.91 23.21
CA ILE A 562 -0.22 -18.97 23.34
C ILE A 562 0.16 -17.54 23.76
N ASN A 563 1.36 -17.35 24.31
CA ASN A 563 1.93 -16.05 24.65
C ASN A 563 2.79 -15.45 23.51
N SER A 564 3.02 -16.18 22.41
CA SER A 564 3.87 -15.73 21.30
C SER A 564 3.10 -14.87 20.29
N ALA A 565 3.56 -13.64 20.12
CA ALA A 565 2.99 -12.69 19.15
C ALA A 565 3.13 -13.15 17.67
N THR A 566 4.03 -14.08 17.38
CA THR A 566 4.19 -14.73 16.06
C THR A 566 3.25 -15.92 15.86
N SER A 567 2.60 -16.43 16.90
CA SER A 567 1.68 -17.58 16.81
C SER A 567 0.19 -17.17 16.80
N VAL A 568 -0.17 -16.00 17.36
CA VAL A 568 -1.55 -15.48 17.47
C VAL A 568 -2.37 -15.59 16.18
N GLY A 569 -1.77 -15.36 15.02
CA GLY A 569 -2.45 -15.45 13.74
C GLY A 569 -2.71 -16.89 13.29
N VAL A 570 -1.83 -17.83 13.62
CA VAL A 570 -2.06 -19.26 13.35
C VAL A 570 -3.13 -19.79 14.29
N HIS A 571 -3.12 -19.39 15.58
CA HIS A 571 -4.19 -19.72 16.52
C HIS A 571 -5.57 -19.29 16.01
N GLU A 572 -5.69 -18.10 15.42
CA GLU A 572 -6.94 -17.62 14.84
C GLU A 572 -7.36 -18.42 13.59
N LEU A 573 -6.43 -18.85 12.75
CA LEU A 573 -6.73 -19.73 11.61
C LEU A 573 -7.24 -21.10 12.06
N LEU A 574 -6.63 -21.69 13.09
CA LEU A 574 -7.06 -22.95 13.68
C LEU A 574 -8.45 -22.81 14.35
N ARG A 575 -8.63 -21.76 15.16
CA ARG A 575 -9.90 -21.44 15.87
C ARG A 575 -11.08 -21.17 14.91
N THR A 576 -10.80 -20.78 13.67
CA THR A 576 -11.83 -20.50 12.64
C THR A 576 -12.01 -21.63 11.62
N GLY A 577 -11.24 -22.72 11.69
CA GLY A 577 -11.24 -23.78 10.68
C GLY A 577 -10.64 -23.36 9.32
N ALA A 578 -10.09 -22.15 9.24
CA ALA A 578 -9.39 -21.64 8.05
C ALA A 578 -8.05 -22.37 7.82
N ALA A 579 -7.53 -23.07 8.84
CA ALA A 579 -6.45 -24.04 8.72
C ALA A 579 -6.71 -25.25 9.66
N THR A 580 -6.20 -26.42 9.29
CA THR A 580 -6.19 -27.64 10.13
C THR A 580 -4.90 -27.71 10.96
N LEU A 581 -4.93 -28.27 12.17
CA LEU A 581 -3.73 -28.38 13.02
C LEU A 581 -2.75 -29.43 12.47
N ALA A 582 -1.52 -29.01 12.19
CA ALA A 582 -0.39 -29.89 11.88
C ALA A 582 0.70 -29.76 12.96
N SER A 583 0.92 -30.83 13.71
CA SER A 583 2.01 -30.96 14.69
C SER A 583 3.22 -31.74 14.17
N SER A 584 3.04 -32.47 13.07
CA SER A 584 4.03 -33.29 12.36
C SER A 584 3.60 -33.45 10.90
N VAL A 585 4.45 -34.06 10.05
CA VAL A 585 4.20 -34.10 8.60
C VAL A 585 3.10 -35.08 8.18
N GLU A 586 2.80 -36.10 8.98
CA GLU A 586 1.75 -37.09 8.70
C GLU A 586 0.34 -36.47 8.74
N HIS A 587 0.18 -35.30 9.37
CA HIS A 587 -1.05 -34.53 9.34
C HIS A 587 -1.29 -33.87 7.96
N ILE A 588 -0.24 -33.66 7.16
CA ILE A 588 -0.25 -32.90 5.92
C ILE A 588 -0.62 -33.84 4.77
N ASN A 589 -1.91 -33.88 4.38
CA ASN A 589 -2.32 -34.63 3.20
C ASN A 589 -2.03 -33.81 1.93
N TYR A 590 -0.86 -34.08 1.33
CA TYR A 590 -0.37 -33.54 0.06
C TYR A 590 -0.67 -34.43 -1.15
N GLN A 591 -1.35 -35.58 -0.95
CA GLN A 591 -1.79 -36.44 -2.06
C GLN A 591 -3.06 -35.87 -2.70
N ASP A 592 -3.23 -36.14 -3.99
CA ASP A 592 -4.24 -35.49 -4.82
C ASP A 592 -5.67 -35.88 -4.44
N GLY A 593 -6.27 -35.00 -3.65
CA GLY A 593 -7.70 -34.86 -3.45
C GLY A 593 -7.97 -33.42 -3.04
N LEU A 594 -9.04 -32.83 -3.57
CA LEU A 594 -9.58 -31.57 -3.05
C LEU A 594 -10.12 -31.80 -1.62
N ARG A 595 -10.54 -30.72 -0.95
CA ARG A 595 -11.15 -30.79 0.38
C ARG A 595 -12.48 -31.56 0.39
#